data_AF-A0A0U2LM41-F1
#
_entry.id   AF-A0A0U2LM41-F1
#
_cell.length_a   1.000
_cell.length_b   1.000
_cell.length_c   1.000
_cell.angle_alpha   90.00
_cell.angle_beta   90.00
_cell.angle_gamma   90.00
#
_symmetry.space_group_name_H-M   'P 1'
#
loop_
_entity.id
_entity.type
_entity.pdbx_description
1 polymer ?
#
loop_
_entity_poly.entity_id
_entity_poly.type
_entity_poly.pdbx_seq_one_letter_code
_entity_poly.pdbx_strand_id
1 'polypeptide(L)' 'MSKTYDPEFHFNHKKPWLTTEIQYLKEMRGTKQLQDISLALGRTYKTVADMVYRLKKAGDL' A
#
# COMPACT_ATOMS: atom_id res chain seq x y z
N MET A 1 6.25 6.82 13.57
CA MET A 1 6.23 7.16 12.13
C MET A 1 5.07 8.10 11.86
N SER A 2 5.29 9.23 11.20
CA SER A 2 4.20 10.14 10.89
C SER A 2 3.28 9.49 9.85
N LYS A 3 1.97 9.61 10.06
CA LYS A 3 0.96 9.24 9.05
C LYS A 3 0.96 10.22 7.86
N THR A 4 1.97 11.07 7.75
CA THR A 4 2.05 12.20 6.83
C THR A 4 2.96 11.86 5.66
N TYR A 5 2.80 12.61 4.57
CA TYR A 5 3.67 12.49 3.41
C TYR A 5 5.11 12.92 3.73
N ASP A 6 6.05 12.19 3.16
CA ASP A 6 7.49 12.38 3.23
C ASP A 6 8.08 11.86 1.90
N PRO A 7 8.72 12.71 1.07
CA PRO A 7 9.22 12.31 -0.24
C PRO A 7 10.32 11.24 -0.17
N GLU A 8 11.10 11.14 0.90
CA GLU A 8 12.15 10.12 1.03
C GLU A 8 11.56 8.71 1.17
N PHE A 9 10.46 8.61 1.91
CA PHE A 9 9.77 7.34 2.16
C PHE A 9 8.60 7.06 1.20
N HIS A 10 8.12 8.07 0.46
CA HIS A 10 6.95 7.95 -0.41
C HIS A 10 7.28 8.21 -1.88
N PHE A 11 8.36 7.59 -2.38
CA PHE A 11 8.83 7.74 -3.76
C PHE A 11 7.83 7.28 -4.85
N ASN A 12 6.74 6.58 -4.47
CA ASN A 12 5.63 6.21 -5.35
C ASN A 12 4.39 7.11 -5.19
N HIS A 13 4.53 8.30 -4.60
CA HIS A 13 3.45 9.27 -4.51
C HIS A 13 2.89 9.63 -5.89
N LYS A 14 1.56 9.61 -6.03
CA LYS A 14 0.79 9.87 -7.27
C LYS A 14 1.11 8.96 -8.46
N LYS A 15 1.99 7.96 -8.31
CA LYS A 15 2.26 6.98 -9.37
C LYS A 15 1.13 5.94 -9.45
N PRO A 16 0.80 5.43 -10.65
CA PRO A 16 -0.17 4.35 -10.82
C PRO A 16 0.28 3.10 -10.05
N TRP A 17 -0.67 2.26 -9.66
CA TRP A 17 -0.36 0.97 -9.04
C TRP A 17 0.12 -0.02 -10.09
N LEU A 18 1.27 -0.61 -9.87
CA LEU A 18 1.79 -1.71 -10.68
C LEU A 18 1.15 -3.03 -10.24
N THR A 19 0.98 -3.96 -11.17
CA THR A 19 0.48 -5.31 -10.87
C THR A 19 1.33 -6.02 -9.81
N THR A 20 2.66 -5.82 -9.85
CA THR A 20 3.61 -6.37 -8.87
C THR A 20 3.41 -5.80 -7.46
N GLU A 21 3.07 -4.51 -7.33
CA GLU A 21 2.78 -3.89 -6.03
C GLU A 21 1.46 -4.41 -5.45
N ILE A 22 0.45 -4.61 -6.29
CA ILE A 22 -0.84 -5.17 -5.90
C ILE A 22 -0.64 -6.62 -5.43
N GLN A 23 0.13 -7.42 -6.18
CA GLN A 23 0.45 -8.79 -5.81
C GLN A 23 1.18 -8.85 -4.46
N TYR A 24 2.22 -8.03 -4.27
CA TYR A 24 2.93 -7.92 -2.99
C TYR A 24 1.99 -7.55 -1.83
N LEU A 25 1.08 -6.59 -2.04
CA LEU A 25 0.10 -6.20 -1.03
C LEU A 25 -0.79 -7.37 -0.62
N LYS A 26 -1.29 -8.16 -1.58
CA LYS A 26 -2.14 -9.34 -1.31
C LYS A 26 -1.40 -10.39 -0.50
N GLU A 27 -0.19 -10.72 -0.90
CA GLU A 27 0.66 -11.71 -0.22
C GLU A 27 0.95 -11.28 1.23
N MET A 28 1.14 -9.99 1.48
CA MET A 28 1.55 -9.48 2.79
C MET A 28 0.40 -9.11 3.73
N ARG A 29 -0.83 -8.95 3.23
CA ARG A 29 -1.95 -8.44 4.06
C ARG A 29 -2.29 -9.33 5.26
N GLY A 30 -1.97 -10.63 5.18
CA GLY A 30 -2.15 -11.62 6.24
C GLY A 30 -0.99 -11.74 7.23
N THR A 31 0.19 -11.21 6.90
CA THR A 31 1.42 -11.41 7.68
C THR A 31 2.04 -10.10 8.20
N LYS A 32 1.77 -8.97 7.54
CA LYS A 32 2.35 -7.66 7.88
C LYS A 32 1.28 -6.62 8.17
N GLN A 33 1.63 -5.66 9.01
CA GLN A 33 0.78 -4.49 9.24
C GLN A 33 0.79 -3.58 8.00
N LEU A 34 -0.29 -2.81 7.81
CA LEU A 34 -0.38 -1.90 6.67
C LEU A 34 0.70 -0.82 6.66
N GLN A 35 1.22 -0.45 7.83
CA GLN A 35 2.35 0.46 7.99
C GLN A 35 3.60 -0.11 7.33
N ASP A 36 3.94 -1.37 7.59
CA ASP A 36 5.11 -2.03 7.01
C ASP A 36 4.96 -2.20 5.49
N ILE A 37 3.75 -2.56 5.05
CA ILE A 37 3.42 -2.67 3.62
C ILE A 37 3.54 -1.31 2.94
N SER A 38 3.11 -0.23 3.60
CA SER A 38 3.17 1.13 3.06
C SER A 38 4.60 1.62 2.85
N LEU A 39 5.49 1.33 3.80
CA LEU A 39 6.92 1.62 3.69
C LEU A 39 7.56 0.80 2.57
N ALA A 40 7.28 -0.50 2.49
CA ALA A 40 7.84 -1.37 1.46
C ALA A 40 7.42 -0.95 0.04
N LEU A 41 6.20 -0.44 -0.13
CA LEU A 41 5.68 0.03 -1.41
C LEU A 41 6.05 1.47 -1.73
N GLY A 42 6.68 2.21 -0.81
CA GLY A 42 6.94 3.64 -0.98
C GLY A 42 5.67 4.47 -1.16
N ARG A 43 4.57 4.06 -0.51
CA ARG A 43 3.23 4.68 -0.62
C ARG A 43 2.70 5.05 0.74
N THR A 44 1.87 6.10 0.80
CA THR A 44 1.31 6.51 2.10
C THR A 44 0.40 5.40 2.65
N TYR A 45 0.35 5.28 3.98
CA TYR A 45 -0.58 4.38 4.67
C TYR A 45 -2.01 4.50 4.13
N LYS A 46 -2.49 5.74 3.94
CA LYS A 46 -3.83 6.00 3.43
C LYS A 46 -4.03 5.40 2.04
N THR A 47 -3.09 5.59 1.13
CA THR A 47 -3.16 5.04 -0.24
C THR A 47 -3.22 3.51 -0.23
N VAL A 48 -2.43 2.86 0.64
CA VAL A 48 -2.45 1.40 0.80
C VAL A 48 -3.77 0.92 1.40
N ALA A 49 -4.28 1.59 2.44
CA ALA A 49 -5.57 1.27 3.05
C ALA A 49 -6.74 1.42 2.06
N ASP A 50 -6.73 2.48 1.25
CA ASP A 50 -7.73 2.71 0.20
C ASP A 50 -7.66 1.61 -0.88
N MET A 51 -6.46 1.13 -1.23
CA MET A 51 -6.30 0.01 -2.17
C MET A 51 -6.82 -1.31 -1.59
N VAL A 52 -6.50 -1.63 -0.34
CA VAL A 52 -7.05 -2.80 0.38
C VAL A 52 -8.57 -2.77 0.38
N TYR A 53 -9.18 -1.62 0.65
CA TYR A 53 -10.63 -1.47 0.61
C TYR A 53 -11.20 -1.77 -0.78
N ARG A 54 -10.57 -1.28 -1.85
CA ARG A 54 -10.99 -1.56 -3.24
C ARG A 54 -10.89 -3.04 -3.58
N LEU A 55 -9.80 -3.70 -3.21
CA LEU A 55 -9.60 -5.13 -3.47
C LEU A 55 -10.64 -5.99 -2.73
N LYS A 56 -10.91 -5.69 -1.44
CA LYS A 56 -11.97 -6.36 -0.68
C LYS A 56 -13.34 -6.19 -1.33
N LYS A 57 -13.66 -4.97 -1.78
CA LYS A 57 -14.93 -4.69 -2.47
C LYS A 57 -15.04 -5.47 -3.79
N ALA A 58 -13.91 -5.73 -4.45
CA ALA A 58 -13.84 -6.51 -5.68
C ALA A 58 -13.80 -8.04 -5.45
N GLY A 59 -13.71 -8.51 -4.21
CA GLY A 59 -13.51 -9.94 -3.90
C GLY A 59 -12.12 -10.47 -4.27
N ASP A 60 -11.15 -9.57 -4.42
CA ASP A 60 -9.78 -9.84 -4.85
C ASP A 60 -8.77 -9.77 -3.68
N LEU A 61 -9.29 -9.79 -2.45
CA LEU A 61 -8.58 -9.84 -1.16
C LEU A 61 -9.51 -10.33 -0.07
#